data_AF-A0A0A9WZR0-F1
#
_entry.id   AF-A0A0A9WZR0-F1
#
_cell.length_a   1.000
_cell.length_b   1.000
_cell.length_c   1.000
_cell.angle_alpha   90.00
_cell.angle_beta   90.00
_cell.angle_gamma   90.00
#
_symmetry.space_group_name_H-M   'P 1'
#
loop_
_entity.id
_entity.type
_entity.pdbx_description
1 polymer ?
#
loop_
_entity_poly.entity_id
_entity_poly.type
_entity_poly.pdbx_seq_one_letter_code
_entity_poly.pdbx_strand_id
1 'polypeptide(L)'
;FHGTRRCKVNVRCLVCSKGHSTAMCYLSVKGDDTTKKTDAAPEVEKSLSSLNTQRAPVLMQTLQVRVHSGSGHTTARLLIDTGSQRSYVTQKLAEKIGCTPIGEEKIVHALFGGSTTDVVTHHCYKVRVQSLIG
;
A
#
# COMPACT_ATOMS: atom_id res chain seq x y z
N PHE A 1 24.61 1.84 -12.06
CA PHE A 1 24.09 0.98 -13.15
C PHE A 1 24.57 -0.46 -12.92
N HIS A 2 23.68 -1.37 -12.53
CA HIS A 2 23.99 -2.78 -12.29
C HIS A 2 23.62 -3.59 -13.55
N GLY A 3 24.59 -4.25 -14.17
CA GLY A 3 24.38 -5.07 -15.37
C GLY A 3 24.65 -6.54 -15.09
N THR A 4 24.11 -7.42 -15.93
CA THR A 4 24.24 -8.90 -15.83
C THR A 4 25.68 -9.36 -15.64
N ARG A 5 26.62 -8.72 -16.35
CA ARG A 5 28.07 -8.98 -16.27
C ARG A 5 28.73 -8.52 -14.97
N ARG A 6 28.07 -7.70 -14.17
CA ARG A 6 28.58 -7.16 -12.88
C ARG A 6 27.74 -7.63 -11.70
N CYS A 7 26.90 -8.65 -11.89
CA CYS A 7 26.13 -9.26 -10.82
C CYS A 7 27.02 -10.21 -10.02
N LYS A 8 27.26 -9.86 -8.75
CA LYS A 8 28.00 -10.73 -7.80
C LYS A 8 27.12 -11.88 -7.26
N VAL A 9 25.82 -11.86 -7.56
CA VAL A 9 24.85 -12.85 -7.10
C VAL A 9 24.51 -13.78 -8.25
N ASN A 10 24.48 -15.09 -7.98
CA ASN A 10 24.09 -16.08 -8.97
C ASN A 10 22.57 -16.06 -9.17
N VAL A 11 22.11 -15.20 -10.07
CA VAL A 11 20.70 -15.09 -10.47
C VAL A 11 20.48 -15.81 -11.81
N ARG A 12 19.48 -16.68 -11.86
CA ARG A 12 19.10 -17.40 -13.08
C ARG A 12 17.73 -16.92 -13.56
N CYS A 13 17.69 -16.45 -14.80
CA CYS A 13 16.46 -15.97 -15.43
C CYS A 13 15.46 -17.12 -15.60
N LEU A 14 14.20 -16.93 -15.22
CA LEU A 14 13.14 -17.94 -15.39
C LEU A 14 12.68 -18.08 -16.85
N VAL A 15 12.92 -17.07 -17.70
CA VAL A 15 12.48 -17.04 -19.11
C VAL A 15 13.48 -17.71 -20.04
N CYS A 16 14.78 -17.47 -19.85
CA CYS A 16 15.82 -17.96 -20.76
C CYS A 16 16.98 -18.69 -20.08
N SER A 17 16.90 -18.90 -18.77
CA SER A 17 17.90 -19.62 -17.98
C SER A 17 19.32 -19.00 -17.96
N LYS A 18 19.51 -17.77 -18.46
CA LYS A 18 20.80 -17.06 -18.45
C LYS A 18 21.02 -16.27 -17.15
N GLY A 19 22.27 -15.84 -16.93
CA GLY A 19 22.71 -15.10 -15.74
C GLY A 19 22.20 -13.66 -15.66
N HIS A 20 20.92 -13.47 -15.35
CA HIS A 20 20.29 -12.18 -15.09
C HIS A 20 18.99 -12.33 -14.32
N SER A 21 18.55 -11.26 -13.65
CA SER A 21 17.20 -11.19 -13.09
C SER A 21 16.17 -11.26 -14.22
N THR A 22 15.09 -12.03 -14.03
CA THR A 22 13.99 -12.18 -14.99
C THR A 22 13.42 -10.83 -15.45
N ALA A 23 13.42 -9.81 -14.58
CA ALA A 23 12.98 -8.45 -14.91
C ALA A 23 13.85 -7.74 -15.97
N MET A 24 15.11 -8.16 -16.15
CA MET A 24 16.04 -7.61 -17.11
C MET A 24 16.16 -8.48 -18.38
N CYS A 25 15.28 -9.46 -18.56
CA CYS A 25 15.32 -10.35 -19.70
C CYS A 25 14.76 -9.65 -20.93
N TYR A 26 15.59 -9.46 -21.95
CA TYR A 26 15.17 -8.86 -23.23
C TYR A 26 14.10 -9.70 -23.95
N LEU A 27 13.99 -11.00 -23.63
CA LEU A 27 12.96 -11.89 -24.16
C LEU A 27 11.61 -11.71 -23.45
N SER A 28 11.59 -11.18 -22.23
CA SER A 28 10.33 -10.84 -21.54
C SER A 28 9.61 -9.65 -22.19
N VAL A 29 10.32 -8.83 -22.98
CA VAL A 29 9.77 -7.64 -23.66
C VAL A 29 9.32 -7.96 -25.09
N LYS A 30 9.74 -9.11 -25.66
CA LYS A 30 9.33 -9.55 -27.00
C LYS A 30 8.10 -10.46 -26.91
N GLY A 31 6.98 -9.90 -26.47
CA GLY A 31 5.66 -10.42 -26.79
C GLY A 31 5.21 -9.82 -28.12
N ASP A 32 5.31 -10.61 -29.18
CA ASP A 32 4.50 -10.57 -30.41
C ASP A 32 4.23 -9.21 -31.08
N ASP A 33 5.12 -8.77 -31.97
CA ASP A 33 4.81 -7.77 -33.00
C ASP A 33 4.25 -8.47 -34.24
N THR A 34 3.05 -9.03 -34.10
CA THR A 34 2.26 -9.47 -35.25
C THR A 34 0.90 -8.77 -35.22
N THR A 35 0.77 -7.74 -36.06
CA THR A 35 -0.41 -6.92 -36.27
C THR A 35 -1.70 -7.73 -36.51
N LYS A 36 -2.67 -7.64 -35.58
CA LYS A 36 -4.11 -7.62 -35.89
C LYS A 36 -4.85 -6.71 -34.90
N LYS A 37 -5.46 -5.65 -35.43
CA LYS A 37 -6.42 -4.79 -34.73
C LYS A 37 -7.67 -5.61 -34.39
N THR A 38 -8.00 -5.73 -33.10
CA THR A 38 -9.37 -5.85 -32.58
C THR A 38 -9.36 -5.57 -31.08
N ASP A 39 -10.09 -4.53 -30.70
CA ASP A 39 -10.73 -4.18 -29.43
C ASP A 39 -10.11 -4.59 -28.07
N ALA A 40 -9.69 -3.54 -27.36
CA ALA A 40 -9.62 -3.34 -25.91
C ALA A 40 -9.75 -4.56 -24.99
N ALA A 41 -8.62 -5.00 -24.43
CA ALA A 41 -8.55 -5.60 -23.10
C ALA A 41 -7.39 -4.92 -22.35
N PRO A 42 -7.54 -4.58 -21.06
CA PRO A 42 -6.48 -3.88 -20.35
C PRO A 42 -5.33 -4.86 -20.11
N GLU A 43 -4.11 -4.45 -20.48
CA GLU A 43 -2.88 -5.12 -20.08
C GLU A 43 -2.82 -5.17 -18.55
N VAL A 44 -3.00 -6.36 -18.00
CA VAL A 44 -2.76 -6.63 -16.59
C VAL A 44 -1.25 -6.60 -16.39
N GLU A 45 -0.72 -5.46 -15.92
CA GLU A 45 0.62 -5.42 -15.35
C GLU A 45 0.71 -6.48 -14.25
N LYS A 46 1.41 -7.57 -14.53
CA LYS A 46 1.73 -8.60 -13.53
C LYS A 46 2.63 -7.98 -12.49
N SER A 47 2.00 -7.46 -11.43
CA SER A 47 2.64 -6.90 -10.25
C SER A 47 3.70 -7.88 -9.75
N LEU A 48 4.96 -7.43 -9.67
CA LEU A 48 6.12 -8.21 -9.19
C LEU A 48 6.01 -8.61 -7.70
N SER A 49 4.90 -8.26 -7.04
CA SER A 49 4.57 -8.64 -5.67
C SER A 49 4.49 -10.15 -5.44
N SER A 50 4.29 -10.96 -6.49
CA SER A 50 4.23 -12.43 -6.39
C SER A 50 5.58 -13.12 -6.16
N LEU A 51 6.72 -12.41 -6.16
CA LEU A 51 8.03 -13.03 -5.87
C LEU A 51 8.33 -13.17 -4.37
N ASN A 52 7.47 -12.64 -3.49
CA ASN A 52 7.67 -12.77 -2.05
C ASN A 52 7.12 -14.12 -1.55
N THR A 53 7.87 -15.20 -1.77
CA THR A 53 7.53 -16.57 -1.34
C THR A 53 7.68 -16.78 0.17
N GLN A 54 7.93 -15.72 0.95
CA GLN A 54 7.94 -15.79 2.40
C GLN A 54 6.50 -15.87 2.92
N ARG A 55 6.09 -17.08 3.33
CA ARG A 55 4.79 -17.37 3.97
C ARG A 55 4.66 -16.77 5.39
N ALA A 56 5.60 -15.94 5.83
CA ALA A 56 5.52 -15.29 7.12
C ALA A 56 4.54 -14.11 7.05
N PRO A 57 3.66 -13.93 8.05
CA PRO A 57 2.78 -12.78 8.09
C PRO A 57 3.61 -11.49 8.16
N VAL A 58 3.27 -10.51 7.33
CA VAL A 58 3.85 -9.17 7.41
C VAL A 58 3.22 -8.46 8.61
N LEU A 59 4.02 -8.17 9.63
CA LEU A 59 3.58 -7.43 10.81
C LEU A 59 3.76 -5.92 10.59
N MET A 60 2.74 -5.14 10.93
CA MET A 60 2.80 -3.69 10.90
C MET A 60 3.16 -3.13 12.28
N GLN A 61 3.90 -2.03 12.31
CA GLN A 61 4.29 -1.37 13.55
C GLN A 61 3.08 -0.74 14.21
N THR A 62 2.97 -0.88 15.53
CA THR A 62 1.88 -0.28 16.30
C THR A 62 2.39 0.37 17.57
N LEU A 63 1.69 1.42 18.02
CA LEU A 63 1.98 2.13 19.27
C LEU A 63 0.70 2.18 20.12
N GLN A 64 0.86 2.11 21.44
CA GLN A 64 -0.23 2.39 22.36
C GLN A 64 -0.15 3.86 22.77
N VAL A 65 -1.23 4.59 22.55
CA VAL A 65 -1.26 6.05 22.71
C VAL A 65 -2.50 6.50 23.47
N ARG A 66 -2.41 7.65 24.14
CA ARG A 66 -3.58 8.35 24.66
C ARG A 66 -4.09 9.31 23.60
N VAL A 67 -5.36 9.16 23.23
CA VAL A 67 -6.04 10.01 22.26
C VAL A 67 -7.00 10.91 23.01
N HIS A 68 -6.95 12.20 22.72
CA HIS A 68 -7.75 13.24 23.34
C HIS A 68 -8.62 13.95 22.31
N SER A 69 -9.80 14.34 22.75
CA SER A 69 -10.61 15.39 22.15
C SER A 69 -10.93 16.45 23.23
N GLY A 70 -11.57 17.54 22.84
CA GLY A 70 -12.04 18.56 23.79
C GLY A 70 -12.98 18.03 24.89
N SER A 71 -13.61 16.87 24.70
CA SER A 71 -14.60 16.29 25.62
C SER A 71 -14.10 15.09 26.43
N GLY A 72 -12.90 14.56 26.18
CA GLY A 72 -12.38 13.42 26.93
C GLY A 72 -11.13 12.78 26.33
N HIS A 73 -10.72 11.64 26.89
CA HIS A 73 -9.59 10.87 26.39
C HIS A 73 -9.78 9.36 26.56
N THR A 74 -9.12 8.58 25.71
CA THR A 74 -9.05 7.12 25.81
C THR A 74 -7.69 6.63 25.33
N THR A 75 -7.29 5.44 25.76
CA THR A 75 -6.16 4.74 25.15
C THR A 75 -6.61 4.06 23.86
N ALA A 76 -5.78 4.11 22.82
CA ALA A 76 -5.99 3.43 21.55
C ALA A 76 -4.68 2.84 21.01
N ARG A 77 -4.79 1.92 20.05
CA ARG A 77 -3.66 1.41 19.28
C ARG A 77 -3.55 2.20 17.98
N LEU A 78 -2.43 2.87 17.79
CA LEU A 78 -2.06 3.53 16.54
C LEU A 78 -1.34 2.52 15.65
N LEU A 79 -1.76 2.43 14.39
CA LEU A 79 -1.12 1.65 13.35
C LEU A 79 -0.22 2.57 12.53
N ILE A 80 1.07 2.29 12.46
CA ILE A 80 2.01 3.07 11.66
C ILE A 80 2.05 2.45 10.26
N ASP A 81 1.29 3.06 9.36
CA ASP A 81 1.23 2.67 7.96
C ASP A 81 1.88 3.73 7.08
N THR A 82 3.12 3.49 6.65
CA THR A 82 3.86 4.38 5.76
C THR A 82 3.34 4.36 4.32
N GLY A 83 2.49 3.40 3.95
CA GLY A 83 1.86 3.32 2.63
C GLY A 83 0.61 4.19 2.50
N SER A 84 0.07 4.68 3.62
CA SER A 84 -1.10 5.55 3.63
C SER A 84 -0.73 7.02 3.47
N GLN A 85 -1.38 7.71 2.54
CA GLN A 85 -1.23 9.16 2.34
C GLN A 85 -1.93 10.00 3.43
N ARG A 86 -2.85 9.39 4.16
CA ARG A 86 -3.70 10.03 5.18
C ARG A 86 -3.74 9.20 6.44
N SER A 87 -3.96 9.87 7.56
CA SER A 87 -4.24 9.22 8.85
C SER A 87 -5.75 9.03 9.02
N TYR A 88 -6.15 7.90 9.58
CA TYR A 88 -7.55 7.55 9.80
C TYR A 88 -7.84 7.29 11.27
N VAL A 89 -9.05 7.66 11.69
CA VAL A 89 -9.62 7.32 12.98
C VAL A 89 -10.91 6.55 12.74
N THR A 90 -11.14 5.49 13.51
CA THR A 90 -12.40 4.75 13.40
C THR A 90 -13.54 5.62 13.93
N GLN A 91 -14.72 5.53 13.29
CA GLN A 91 -15.92 6.25 13.75
C GLN A 91 -16.21 5.97 15.23
N LYS A 92 -16.15 4.69 15.63
CA LYS A 92 -16.31 4.27 17.03
C LYS A 92 -15.35 4.98 17.99
N LEU A 93 -14.08 5.19 17.59
CA LEU A 93 -13.13 5.90 18.43
C LEU A 93 -13.44 7.39 18.49
N ALA A 94 -13.78 8.01 17.36
CA ALA A 94 -14.17 9.42 17.29
C ALA A 94 -15.39 9.72 18.16
N GLU A 95 -16.43 8.88 18.08
CA GLU A 95 -17.63 8.96 18.93
C GLU A 95 -17.29 8.75 20.41
N LYS A 96 -16.46 7.74 20.74
CA LYS A 96 -16.07 7.43 22.11
C LYS A 96 -15.34 8.58 22.80
N ILE A 97 -14.49 9.30 22.08
CA ILE A 97 -13.81 10.48 22.61
C ILE A 97 -14.63 11.76 22.41
N GLY A 98 -15.85 11.69 21.88
CA GLY A 98 -16.73 12.84 21.67
C GLY A 98 -16.17 13.89 20.71
N CYS A 99 -15.49 13.46 19.63
CA CYS A 99 -15.06 14.35 18.56
C CYS A 99 -16.26 14.84 17.75
N THR A 100 -16.31 16.14 17.48
CA THR A 100 -17.20 16.72 16.48
C THR A 100 -16.47 16.81 15.13
N PRO A 101 -17.12 16.46 14.01
CA PRO A 101 -16.57 16.70 12.68
C PRO A 101 -16.22 18.19 12.49
N ILE A 102 -15.04 18.46 11.96
CA ILE A 102 -14.59 19.82 11.58
C ILE A 102 -14.76 20.08 10.08
N GLY A 103 -15.16 19.06 9.33
CA GLY A 103 -15.35 19.10 7.89
C GLY A 103 -15.58 17.71 7.33
N GLU A 104 -15.68 17.62 6.00
CA GLU A 104 -15.86 16.39 5.26
C GLU A 104 -14.94 16.35 4.04
N GLU A 105 -14.50 15.16 3.67
CA GLU A 105 -13.71 14.91 2.46
C GLU A 105 -14.30 13.74 1.67
N LYS A 106 -14.38 13.89 0.35
CA LYS A 106 -14.71 12.80 -0.57
C LYS A 106 -13.43 12.09 -0.97
N ILE A 107 -13.32 10.80 -0.65
CA ILE A 107 -12.10 10.01 -0.84
C ILE A 107 -12.41 8.84 -1.78
N VAL A 108 -11.49 8.62 -2.72
CA VAL A 108 -11.39 7.41 -3.53
C VAL A 108 -10.13 6.69 -3.10
N HIS A 109 -10.24 5.42 -2.75
CA HIS A 109 -9.09 4.61 -2.37
C HIS A 109 -8.61 3.80 -3.57
N ALA A 110 -7.35 3.99 -3.97
CA ALA A 110 -6.66 3.11 -4.90
C ALA A 110 -6.17 1.87 -4.13
N LEU A 111 -6.53 0.69 -4.63
CA LEU A 111 -6.20 -0.60 -4.02
C LEU A 111 -5.05 -1.27 -4.75
N PHE A 112 -4.41 -2.23 -4.08
CA PHE A 112 -3.44 -3.10 -4.73
C PHE A 112 -4.09 -3.83 -5.90
N GLY A 113 -3.40 -3.88 -7.04
CA GLY A 113 -3.96 -4.44 -8.27
C GLY A 113 -4.64 -3.42 -9.18
N GLY A 114 -4.62 -2.13 -8.84
CA GLY A 114 -5.02 -1.04 -9.74
C GLY A 114 -6.52 -0.73 -9.75
N SER A 115 -7.31 -1.40 -8.92
CA SER A 115 -8.72 -1.05 -8.73
C SER A 115 -8.88 0.14 -7.80
N THR A 116 -10.03 0.81 -7.87
CA THR A 116 -10.40 1.92 -6.99
C THR A 116 -11.73 1.64 -6.31
N THR A 117 -11.95 2.19 -5.11
CA THR A 117 -13.27 2.19 -4.48
C THR A 117 -14.19 3.20 -5.13
N ASP A 118 -15.49 3.11 -4.85
CA ASP A 118 -16.40 4.24 -5.06
C ASP A 118 -15.98 5.45 -4.20
N VAL A 119 -16.48 6.63 -4.57
CA VAL A 119 -16.28 7.85 -3.78
C VAL A 119 -17.03 7.72 -2.46
N VAL A 120 -16.31 7.80 -1.34
CA VAL A 120 -16.87 7.76 0.01
C VAL A 120 -16.65 9.11 0.68
N THR A 121 -17.68 9.64 1.35
CA THR A 121 -17.55 10.83 2.19
C THR A 121 -17.06 10.43 3.58
N HIS A 122 -15.98 11.05 4.03
CA HIS A 122 -15.39 10.85 5.35
C HIS A 122 -15.43 12.16 6.15
N HIS A 123 -15.83 12.08 7.42
CA HIS A 123 -15.70 13.20 8.35
C HIS A 123 -14.24 13.41 8.76
N CYS A 124 -13.82 14.68 8.79
CA CYS A 124 -12.51 15.10 9.29
C CYS A 124 -12.61 15.48 10.77
N TYR A 125 -11.61 15.10 11.55
CA TYR A 125 -11.56 15.37 12.99
C TYR A 125 -10.21 15.95 13.39
N LYS A 126 -10.23 16.87 14.36
CA LYS A 126 -9.01 17.30 15.06
C LYS A 126 -8.83 16.45 16.31
N VAL A 127 -7.77 15.64 16.33
CA VAL A 127 -7.43 14.72 17.42
C VAL A 127 -6.03 15.03 17.94
N ARG A 128 -5.85 14.98 19.26
CA ARG A 128 -4.51 15.08 19.88
C ARG A 128 -4.08 13.71 20.36
N VAL A 129 -2.87 13.32 20.00
CA VAL A 129 -2.26 12.05 20.42
C VAL A 129 -1.11 12.35 21.38
N GLN A 130 -0.99 11.56 22.45
CA GLN A 130 0.06 11.68 23.46
C GLN A 130 0.63 10.30 23.82
N SER A 131 1.88 10.31 24.29
CA SER A 131 2.50 9.15 24.92
C SER A 131 1.71 8.74 26.17
N LEU A 132 1.72 7.45 26.48
CA LEU A 132 1.18 6.95 27.76
C LEU A 132 2.07 7.30 28.95
N ILE A 133 3.36 7.48 28.69
CA ILE A 133 4.38 7.87 29.64
C ILE A 133 4.60 9.36 29.36
N GLY A 134 4.08 10.22 30.23
CA GLY A 134 4.05 11.67 30.05
C GLY A 134 5.41 12.28 29.79
#